data_AF-A0A7V1MYW6-F1
#
_entry.id   AF-A0A7V1MYW6-F1
#
_cell.length_a   1.000
_cell.length_b   1.000
_cell.length_c   1.000
_cell.angle_alpha   90.00
_cell.angle_beta   90.00
_cell.angle_gamma   90.00
#
_symmetry.space_group_name_H-M   'P 1'
#
loop_
_entity.id
_entity.type
_entity.pdbx_description
1 polymer ?
#
loop_
_entity_poly.entity_id
_entity_poly.type
_entity_poly.pdbx_seq_one_letter_code
_entity_poly.pdbx_strand_id
1 'polypeptide(L)'
;MFIRKKKNASGSVSIQIIEKQEGRNKVIKSIGSSKDKKEIDFLVKKAYLEIPKLQKQEILNFGYSKKDENIFNFVDENIKIYSVGADLVLGNIFNSIGFDKIEEPFLKKLTISRIVYPVSKLKTTEYWERHLGFNTGIQTVYDFLDRLHKNHKEEIEQIS
;
A
#
# COMPACT_ATOMS: atom_id res chain seq x y z
N MET A 1 12.35 27.14 5.20
CA MET A 1 13.80 27.25 4.96
C MET A 1 14.17 26.48 3.69
N PHE A 2 15.25 26.83 2.98
CA PHE A 2 15.71 26.13 1.77
C PHE A 2 17.25 26.14 1.64
N ILE A 3 17.79 25.21 0.85
CA ILE A 3 19.23 25.03 0.67
C ILE A 3 19.73 25.91 -0.46
N ARG A 4 20.74 26.74 -0.17
CA ARG A 4 21.48 27.55 -1.14
C ARG A 4 22.87 26.97 -1.38
N LYS A 5 23.22 26.73 -2.65
CA LYS A 5 24.59 26.45 -3.09
C LYS A 5 25.25 27.76 -3.55
N LYS A 6 26.17 28.30 -2.76
CA LYS A 6 26.88 29.56 -3.08
C LYS A 6 28.28 29.24 -3.58
N LYS A 7 28.60 29.59 -4.83
CA LYS A 7 29.98 29.54 -5.35
C LYS A 7 30.81 30.65 -4.70
N ASN A 8 31.96 30.28 -4.14
CA ASN A 8 32.91 31.20 -3.50
C ASN A 8 34.00 31.61 -4.49
N ALA A 9 34.61 32.78 -4.27
CA ALA A 9 35.75 33.24 -5.07
C ALA A 9 36.94 32.27 -5.06
N SER A 10 37.09 31.47 -3.99
CA SER A 10 38.13 30.43 -3.89
C SER A 10 37.89 29.19 -4.76
N GLY A 11 36.77 29.12 -5.48
CA GLY A 11 36.34 27.98 -6.30
C GLY A 11 35.58 26.89 -5.55
N SER A 12 35.42 27.02 -4.23
CA SER A 12 34.58 26.11 -3.42
C SER A 12 33.10 26.49 -3.49
N VAL A 13 32.22 25.55 -3.16
CA VAL A 13 30.78 25.76 -3.03
C VAL A 13 30.37 25.63 -1.57
N SER A 14 29.84 26.71 -0.99
CA SER A 14 29.23 26.71 0.34
C SER A 14 27.78 26.25 0.29
N ILE A 15 27.42 25.31 1.16
CA ILE A 15 26.06 24.84 1.35
C ILE A 15 25.47 25.52 2.59
N GLN A 16 24.44 26.32 2.37
CA GLN A 16 23.80 27.14 3.40
C GLN A 16 22.30 26.85 3.46
N ILE A 17 21.75 26.85 4.67
CA ILE A 17 20.31 26.84 4.91
C ILE A 17 19.88 28.30 5.09
N ILE A 18 18.94 28.73 4.25
CA ILE A 18 18.43 30.10 4.25
C ILE A 18 16.92 30.13 4.49
N GLU A 19 16.47 31.24 5.06
CA GLU A 19 15.07 31.52 5.32
C GLU A 19 14.71 32.89 4.76
N LYS A 20 13.51 33.01 4.19
CA LYS A 20 12.99 34.30 3.73
C LYS A 20 12.28 34.96 4.91
N GLN A 21 12.84 36.05 5.41
CA GLN A 21 12.27 36.88 6.49
C GLN A 21 12.12 38.30 5.95
N GLU A 22 10.92 38.87 6.02
CA GLU A 22 10.65 40.25 5.57
C GLU A 22 11.12 40.54 4.13
N GLY A 23 10.94 39.58 3.23
CA GLY A 23 11.37 39.68 1.83
C GLY A 23 12.88 39.51 1.60
N ARG A 24 13.69 39.40 2.65
CA ARG A 24 15.15 39.19 2.58
C ARG A 24 15.54 37.75 2.88
N ASN A 25 16.61 37.28 2.25
CA ASN A 25 17.18 35.96 2.54
C ASN A 25 18.15 36.06 3.73
N LYS A 26 17.81 35.43 4.85
CA LYS A 26 18.66 35.28 6.04
C LYS A 26 19.33 33.92 6.06
N VAL A 27 20.64 33.88 6.32
CA VAL A 27 21.36 32.62 6.52
C VAL A 27 21.09 32.13 7.93
N ILE A 28 20.46 30.96 8.04
CA ILE A 28 20.16 30.33 9.33
C ILE A 28 21.34 29.48 9.79
N LYS A 29 21.93 28.71 8.88
CA LYS A 29 23.05 27.81 9.19
C LYS A 29 23.93 27.58 7.96
N SER A 30 25.24 27.60 8.14
CA SER A 30 26.19 27.11 7.14
C SER A 30 26.53 25.66 7.46
N ILE A 31 26.40 24.76 6.49
CA ILE A 31 26.65 23.32 6.69
C ILE A 31 28.11 22.96 6.40
N GLY A 32 28.74 23.68 5.47
CA GLY A 32 30.13 23.50 5.08
C GLY A 32 30.39 24.03 3.68
N SER A 33 31.63 23.88 3.21
CA SER A 33 32.03 24.21 1.84
C SER A 33 33.06 23.22 1.32
N SER A 34 32.97 22.86 0.04
CA SER A 34 33.97 22.00 -0.60
C SER A 34 34.15 22.33 -2.08
N LYS A 35 35.26 21.89 -2.66
CA LYS A 35 35.50 21.89 -4.11
C LYS A 35 35.14 20.55 -4.76
N ASP A 36 35.10 19.48 -3.96
CA ASP A 36 34.77 18.14 -4.43
C ASP A 36 33.25 17.96 -4.57
N LYS A 37 32.83 17.38 -5.69
CA LYS A 37 31.42 17.16 -6.03
C LYS A 37 30.76 16.15 -5.08
N LYS A 38 31.47 15.08 -4.70
CA LYS A 38 30.91 14.06 -3.77
C LYS A 38 30.67 14.67 -2.40
N GLU A 39 31.64 15.43 -1.89
CA GLU A 39 31.50 16.15 -0.63
C GLU A 39 30.38 17.21 -0.69
N ILE A 40 30.23 17.93 -1.81
CA ILE A 40 29.11 18.87 -2.00
C ILE A 40 27.76 18.14 -1.90
N ASP A 41 27.60 16.98 -2.54
CA ASP A 41 26.36 16.21 -2.49
C ASP A 41 26.09 15.64 -1.08
N PHE A 42 27.14 15.24 -0.37
CA PHE A 42 27.05 14.86 1.05
C PHE A 42 26.58 16.03 1.93
N LEU A 43 27.17 17.22 1.77
CA LEU A 43 26.79 18.43 2.50
C LEU A 43 25.34 18.84 2.20
N VAL A 44 24.86 18.64 0.97
CA VAL A 44 23.46 18.88 0.60
C VAL A 44 22.52 17.90 1.32
N LYS A 45 22.83 16.60 1.33
CA LYS A 45 22.05 15.60 2.09
C LYS A 45 22.02 15.94 3.59
N LYS A 46 23.16 16.33 4.16
CA LYS A 46 23.27 16.78 5.55
C LYS A 46 22.41 18.02 5.82
N ALA A 47 22.37 18.97 4.88
CA ALA A 47 21.50 20.15 5.00
C ALA A 47 20.01 19.78 5.02
N TYR A 48 19.57 18.82 4.20
CA TYR A 48 18.19 18.33 4.22
C TYR A 48 17.80 17.70 5.56
N LEU A 49 18.72 16.96 6.19
CA LEU A 49 18.49 16.37 7.52
C LEU A 49 18.47 17.42 8.66
N GLU A 50 19.09 18.57 8.46
CA GLU A 50 19.16 19.64 9.46
C GLU A 50 17.96 20.59 9.41
N ILE A 51 17.31 20.77 8.25
CA ILE A 51 16.16 21.69 8.09
C ILE A 51 15.01 21.37 9.07
N PRO A 52 14.53 20.11 9.19
CA PRO A 52 13.43 19.79 10.10
C PRO A 52 13.76 20.08 11.57
N LYS A 53 15.00 19.82 11.99
CA LYS A 53 15.49 20.12 13.34
C LYS A 53 15.46 21.62 13.63
N LEU A 54 15.84 22.44 12.65
CA LEU A 54 15.82 23.91 12.76
C LEU A 54 14.41 24.49 12.76
N GLN A 55 13.48 23.87 12.03
CA GLN A 55 12.08 24.29 11.98
C GLN A 55 11.29 23.88 13.23
N LYS A 56 11.89 23.09 14.15
CA LYS A 56 11.20 22.47 15.30
C LYS A 56 9.90 21.75 14.90
N GLN A 57 9.80 21.37 13.64
CA GLN A 57 8.66 20.65 13.12
C GLN A 57 8.93 19.18 13.43
N GLU A 58 8.11 18.59 14.29
CA GLU A 58 8.15 17.14 14.46
C GLU A 58 7.90 16.52 13.09
N ILE A 59 8.89 15.79 12.59
CA ILE A 59 8.70 14.96 11.42
C ILE A 59 7.73 13.88 11.89
N LEU A 60 6.53 13.84 11.33
CA LEU A 60 5.66 12.67 11.43
C LEU A 60 6.39 11.50 10.77
N ASN A 61 7.11 10.74 11.59
CA ASN A 61 7.76 9.52 11.17
C ASN A 61 6.68 8.44 11.11
N PHE A 62 6.11 8.21 9.92
CA PHE A 62 5.11 7.17 9.68
C PHE A 62 5.69 5.73 9.68
N GLY A 63 6.88 5.51 10.23
CA GLY A 63 7.41 4.17 10.47
C GLY A 63 7.89 3.47 9.20
N TYR A 64 8.80 4.10 8.46
CA TYR A 64 9.53 3.45 7.36
C TYR A 64 11.01 3.30 7.68
N SER A 65 11.36 3.00 8.93
CA SER A 65 12.72 2.55 9.22
C SER A 65 12.92 1.13 8.70
N LYS A 66 14.17 0.73 8.42
CA LYS A 66 14.48 -0.68 8.08
C LYS A 66 14.00 -1.68 9.14
N LYS A 67 13.82 -1.25 10.39
CA LYS A 67 13.24 -2.09 11.45
C LYS A 67 11.74 -2.31 11.24
N ASP A 68 11.03 -1.30 10.75
CA ASP A 68 9.60 -1.40 10.46
C ASP A 68 9.36 -2.32 9.26
N GLU A 69 10.16 -2.21 8.19
CA GLU A 69 10.12 -3.16 7.06
C GLU A 69 10.29 -4.61 7.51
N ASN A 70 11.23 -4.89 8.41
CA ASN A 70 11.43 -6.25 8.93
C ASN A 70 10.23 -6.74 9.74
N ILE A 71 9.56 -5.85 10.50
CA ILE A 71 8.35 -6.20 11.25
C ILE A 71 7.19 -6.48 10.28
N PHE A 72 6.98 -5.62 9.27
CA PHE A 72 5.94 -5.84 8.27
C PHE A 72 6.18 -7.13 7.47
N ASN A 73 7.42 -7.39 7.03
CA ASN A 73 7.77 -8.64 6.35
C ASN A 73 7.55 -9.85 7.25
N PHE A 74 7.93 -9.77 8.53
CA PHE A 74 7.66 -10.85 9.49
C PHE A 74 6.17 -11.11 9.65
N VAL A 75 5.36 -10.05 9.77
CA VAL A 75 3.90 -10.17 9.89
C VAL A 75 3.30 -10.77 8.63
N ASP A 76 3.67 -10.30 7.44
CA ASP A 76 3.17 -10.83 6.17
C ASP A 76 3.57 -12.30 5.93
N GLU A 77 4.79 -12.69 6.33
CA GLU A 77 5.28 -14.07 6.15
C GLU A 77 4.70 -15.04 7.20
N ASN A 78 4.49 -14.59 8.43
CA ASN A 78 4.21 -15.49 9.57
C ASN A 78 2.79 -15.36 10.13
N ILE A 79 2.08 -14.26 9.86
CA ILE A 79 0.74 -14.03 10.38
C ILE A 79 -0.26 -13.98 9.23
N LYS A 80 -1.01 -15.07 9.07
CA LYS A 80 -2.11 -15.14 8.10
C LYS A 80 -3.41 -14.69 8.77
N ILE A 81 -3.90 -13.51 8.40
CA ILE A 81 -5.18 -12.98 8.87
C ILE A 81 -6.24 -13.27 7.81
N TYR A 82 -7.32 -13.95 8.19
CA TYR A 82 -8.44 -14.26 7.31
C TYR A 82 -9.68 -13.45 7.66
N SER A 83 -10.33 -12.92 6.63
CA SER A 83 -11.62 -12.22 6.75
C SER A 83 -12.75 -13.24 6.81
N VAL A 84 -13.33 -13.42 8.00
CA VAL A 84 -14.47 -14.33 8.23
C VAL A 84 -15.81 -13.61 8.40
N GLY A 85 -15.80 -12.31 8.71
CA GLY A 85 -17.02 -11.57 9.07
C GLY A 85 -18.06 -11.52 7.95
N ALA A 86 -17.62 -11.35 6.71
CA ALA A 86 -18.51 -11.36 5.55
C ALA A 86 -19.21 -12.71 5.38
N ASP A 87 -18.49 -13.82 5.57
CA ASP A 87 -19.07 -15.16 5.44
C ASP A 87 -20.03 -15.47 6.60
N LEU A 88 -19.74 -15.02 7.82
CA LEU A 88 -20.64 -15.16 8.97
C LEU A 88 -21.99 -14.46 8.77
N VAL A 89 -22.04 -13.37 8.02
CA VAL A 89 -23.29 -12.63 7.77
C VAL A 89 -23.91 -13.05 6.44
N LEU A 90 -23.20 -12.82 5.34
CA LEU A 90 -23.70 -13.07 3.99
C LEU A 90 -23.79 -14.56 3.67
N GLY A 91 -22.95 -15.39 4.30
CA GLY A 91 -23.01 -16.84 4.13
C GLY A 91 -24.22 -17.46 4.80
N ASN A 92 -24.71 -16.90 5.92
CA ASN A 92 -25.98 -17.30 6.50
C ASN A 92 -27.16 -16.90 5.61
N ILE A 93 -27.11 -15.69 5.04
CA ILE A 93 -28.13 -15.23 4.08
C ILE A 93 -28.14 -16.13 2.84
N PHE A 94 -26.96 -16.41 2.27
CA PHE A 94 -26.80 -17.30 1.12
C PHE A 94 -27.46 -18.67 1.35
N ASN A 95 -27.23 -19.28 2.52
CA ASN A 95 -27.87 -20.54 2.89
C ASN A 95 -29.38 -20.37 3.10
N SER A 96 -29.83 -19.29 3.75
CA SER A 96 -31.26 -19.06 4.02
C SER A 96 -32.12 -18.88 2.76
N ILE A 97 -31.52 -18.38 1.67
CA ILE A 97 -32.18 -18.24 0.36
C ILE A 97 -32.28 -19.62 -0.33
N GLY A 98 -31.47 -20.60 0.09
CA GLY A 98 -31.47 -21.96 -0.45
C GLY A 98 -30.41 -22.21 -1.52
N PHE A 99 -29.47 -21.27 -1.75
CA PHE A 99 -28.35 -21.47 -2.69
C PHE A 99 -27.31 -22.48 -2.19
N ASP A 100 -27.37 -22.88 -0.92
CA ASP A 100 -26.57 -23.96 -0.35
C ASP A 100 -26.95 -25.35 -0.89
N LYS A 101 -28.12 -25.49 -1.51
CA LYS A 101 -28.53 -26.72 -2.21
C LYS A 101 -27.68 -27.02 -3.45
N ILE A 102 -27.08 -26.00 -4.04
CA ILE A 102 -26.21 -26.15 -5.21
C ILE A 102 -24.82 -26.55 -4.72
N GLU A 103 -24.44 -27.81 -4.97
CA GLU A 103 -23.16 -28.39 -4.52
C GLU A 103 -21.96 -27.93 -5.39
N GLU A 104 -21.76 -26.62 -5.49
CA GLU A 104 -20.65 -26.02 -6.22
C GLU A 104 -19.69 -25.27 -5.26
N PRO A 105 -18.44 -25.76 -5.09
CA PRO A 105 -17.50 -25.26 -4.07
C PRO A 105 -17.17 -23.77 -4.14
N PHE A 106 -17.29 -23.16 -5.32
CA PHE A 106 -16.94 -21.76 -5.54
C PHE A 106 -18.13 -20.81 -5.53
N LEU A 107 -19.37 -21.32 -5.56
CA LEU A 107 -20.55 -20.49 -5.68
C LEU A 107 -20.67 -19.52 -4.51
N LYS A 108 -20.71 -20.04 -3.28
CA LYS A 108 -20.82 -19.22 -2.06
C LYS A 108 -19.68 -18.21 -1.94
N LYS A 109 -18.44 -18.67 -2.09
CA LYS A 109 -17.23 -17.84 -1.98
C LYS A 109 -17.21 -16.72 -3.02
N LEU A 110 -17.55 -17.02 -4.28
CA LEU A 110 -17.61 -16.05 -5.37
C LEU A 110 -18.72 -15.03 -5.17
N THR A 111 -19.92 -15.47 -4.83
CA THR A 111 -21.05 -14.58 -4.57
C THR A 111 -20.73 -13.59 -3.45
N ILE A 112 -20.29 -14.08 -2.29
CA ILE A 112 -19.95 -13.23 -1.13
C ILE A 112 -18.83 -12.25 -1.48
N SER A 113 -17.78 -12.72 -2.16
CA SER A 113 -16.66 -11.85 -2.53
C SER A 113 -17.06 -10.78 -3.53
N ARG A 114 -17.98 -11.09 -4.45
CA ARG A 114 -18.50 -10.12 -5.43
C ARG A 114 -19.44 -9.10 -4.81
N ILE A 115 -20.09 -9.41 -3.69
CA ILE A 115 -20.88 -8.46 -2.91
C ILE A 115 -19.96 -7.52 -2.11
N VAL A 116 -18.97 -8.06 -1.40
CA VAL A 116 -18.10 -7.29 -0.51
C VAL A 116 -17.06 -6.47 -1.28
N TYR A 117 -16.56 -7.01 -2.39
CA TYR A 117 -15.50 -6.41 -3.19
C TYR A 117 -15.80 -6.58 -4.69
N PRO A 118 -16.67 -5.73 -5.27
CA PRO A 118 -17.20 -5.88 -6.63
C PRO A 118 -16.19 -5.47 -7.72
N VAL A 119 -15.08 -6.21 -7.85
CA VAL A 119 -13.97 -5.93 -8.79
C VAL A 119 -13.86 -6.97 -9.94
N SER A 120 -12.86 -6.86 -10.82
CA SER A 120 -12.66 -7.82 -11.92
C SER A 120 -12.41 -9.26 -11.41
N LYS A 121 -12.61 -10.27 -12.27
CA LYS A 121 -12.33 -11.68 -11.96
C LYS A 121 -10.89 -11.91 -11.46
N LEU A 122 -9.92 -11.25 -12.09
CA LEU A 122 -8.52 -11.26 -11.64
C LEU A 122 -8.38 -10.70 -10.23
N LYS A 123 -9.01 -9.56 -9.96
CA LYS A 123 -8.96 -8.94 -8.64
C LYS A 123 -9.69 -9.74 -7.58
N THR A 124 -10.69 -10.55 -7.96
CA THR A 124 -11.30 -11.53 -7.05
C THR A 124 -10.33 -12.62 -6.63
N THR A 125 -9.50 -13.15 -7.54
CA THR A 125 -8.51 -14.17 -7.16
C THR A 125 -7.43 -13.59 -6.24
N GLU A 126 -6.99 -12.35 -6.49
CA GLU A 126 -6.10 -11.63 -5.56
C GLU A 126 -6.75 -11.40 -4.19
N TYR A 127 -8.04 -11.05 -4.15
CA TYR A 127 -8.78 -10.87 -2.90
C TYR A 127 -8.86 -12.18 -2.10
N TRP A 128 -9.15 -13.29 -2.77
CA TRP A 128 -9.21 -14.61 -2.14
C TRP A 128 -7.87 -15.04 -1.56
N GLU A 129 -6.78 -14.83 -2.28
CA GLU A 129 -5.45 -15.15 -1.80
C GLU A 129 -5.12 -14.33 -0.55
N ARG A 130 -5.30 -13.01 -0.61
CA ARG A 130 -4.93 -12.10 0.48
C ARG A 130 -5.80 -12.21 1.72
N HIS A 131 -7.11 -12.40 1.55
CA HIS A 131 -8.07 -12.27 2.66
C HIS A 131 -8.72 -13.57 3.06
N LEU A 132 -8.75 -14.59 2.18
CA LEU A 132 -9.37 -15.88 2.48
C LEU A 132 -8.35 -17.03 2.48
N GLY A 133 -7.07 -16.76 2.18
CA GLY A 133 -6.04 -17.78 2.07
C GLY A 133 -6.25 -18.77 0.93
N PHE A 134 -7.05 -18.39 -0.06
CA PHE A 134 -7.43 -19.27 -1.16
C PHE A 134 -6.75 -18.83 -2.45
N ASN A 135 -5.71 -19.56 -2.84
CA ASN A 135 -5.00 -19.33 -4.08
C ASN A 135 -5.64 -20.11 -5.23
N THR A 136 -5.98 -19.42 -6.32
CA THR A 136 -6.49 -20.04 -7.53
C THR A 136 -6.15 -19.17 -8.75
N GLY A 137 -6.14 -19.80 -9.93
CA GLY A 137 -5.94 -19.10 -11.18
C GLY A 137 -7.22 -18.43 -11.68
N ILE A 138 -7.07 -17.35 -12.44
CA ILE A 138 -8.23 -16.68 -13.07
C ILE A 138 -9.00 -17.63 -14.01
N GLN A 139 -8.30 -18.56 -14.68
CA GLN A 139 -8.94 -19.54 -15.58
C GLN A 139 -9.89 -20.46 -14.82
N THR A 140 -9.54 -20.89 -13.60
CA THR A 140 -10.40 -21.69 -12.74
C THR A 140 -11.73 -20.99 -12.42
N VAL A 141 -11.70 -19.65 -12.28
CA VAL A 141 -12.94 -18.86 -12.11
C VAL A 141 -13.78 -18.85 -13.38
N TYR A 142 -13.16 -18.75 -14.56
CA TYR A 142 -13.88 -18.84 -15.83
C TYR A 142 -14.51 -20.21 -16.04
N ASP A 143 -13.73 -21.28 -15.89
CA ASP A 143 -14.21 -22.65 -16.06
C ASP A 143 -15.35 -22.98 -15.09
N PHE A 144 -15.27 -22.45 -13.86
CA PHE A 144 -16.34 -22.55 -12.89
C PHE A 144 -17.62 -21.84 -13.34
N LEU A 145 -17.52 -20.60 -13.82
CA LEU A 145 -18.68 -19.85 -14.30
C LEU A 145 -19.35 -20.52 -15.50
N ASP A 146 -18.56 -21.07 -16.42
CA ASP A 146 -19.08 -21.81 -17.56
C ASP A 146 -19.79 -23.09 -17.12
N ARG A 147 -19.23 -23.83 -16.17
CA ARG A 147 -19.87 -25.01 -15.57
C ARG A 147 -21.16 -24.63 -14.84
N LEU A 148 -21.14 -23.55 -14.07
CA LEU A 148 -22.32 -23.05 -13.34
C LEU A 148 -23.45 -22.70 -14.30
N HIS A 149 -23.15 -21.97 -15.38
CA HIS A 149 -24.14 -21.63 -16.40
C HIS A 149 -24.67 -22.86 -17.14
N LYS A 150 -23.82 -23.85 -17.44
CA LYS A 150 -24.24 -25.05 -18.17
C LYS A 150 -25.10 -25.98 -17.32
N ASN A 151 -24.76 -26.15 -16.05
CA ASN A 151 -25.31 -27.22 -15.22
C ASN A 151 -26.34 -26.75 -14.20
N HIS A 152 -26.26 -25.49 -13.73
CA HIS A 152 -27.03 -25.02 -12.57
C HIS A 152 -27.86 -23.76 -12.85
N LYS A 153 -27.90 -23.27 -14.10
CA LYS A 153 -28.62 -22.04 -14.45
C LYS A 153 -30.11 -22.12 -14.07
N GLU A 154 -30.80 -23.17 -14.52
CA GLU A 154 -32.24 -23.32 -14.26
C GLU A 154 -32.53 -23.46 -12.76
N GLU A 155 -31.68 -24.20 -12.04
CA GLU A 155 -31.80 -24.38 -10.59
C GLU A 155 -31.63 -23.05 -9.84
N ILE A 156 -30.64 -22.25 -10.22
CA ILE A 156 -30.42 -20.90 -9.66
C ILE A 156 -31.62 -19.98 -9.94
N GLU A 157 -32.13 -20.00 -11.18
CA GLU A 157 -33.27 -19.18 -11.61
C GLU A 157 -34.59 -19.58 -10.94
N GLN A 158 -34.71 -20.82 -10.42
CA GLN A 158 -35.89 -21.25 -9.66
C GLN A 158 -35.81 -20.88 -8.16
N ILE A 159 -34.60 -20.72 -7.63
CA ILE A 159 -34.37 -20.31 -6.24
C ILE A 159 -34.53 -18.78 -6.09
N SER A 160 -34.18 -18.01 -7.12
CA SER A 160 -34.21 -16.54 -7.16
C SER A 160 -35.46 -15.97 -7.83
#